data_AF-A0A497LM53-F1
#
_entry.id   AF-A0A497LM53-F1
#
_cell.length_a   1.000
_cell.length_b   1.000
_cell.length_c   1.000
_cell.angle_alpha   90.00
_cell.angle_beta   90.00
_cell.angle_gamma   90.00
#
_symmetry.space_group_name_H-M   'P 1'
#
loop_
_entity.id
_entity.type
_entity.pdbx_description
1 polymer ?
#
loop_
_entity_poly.entity_id
_entity_poly.type
_entity_poly.pdbx_seq_one_letter_code
_entity_poly.pdbx_strand_id
1 'polypeptide(L)'
;YYVKACDNENCSDVISVNVSKEEKLLEQNFTAPFNNLMQGGNLLNISKLGETIPSVYTSLLTDMFWAMFFGGIFLAYWIRQEDVMLPSIVGLISGSVLIVMLPPSAQHIAYILLVISIAGTLYTIIKARR
;
A
#
# COMPACT_ATOMS: atom_id res chain seq x y z
N TYR A 1 -8.16 3.15 -38.31
CA TYR A 1 -8.60 4.41 -38.96
C TYR A 1 -7.76 4.64 -40.19
N TYR A 2 -8.33 5.22 -41.25
CA TYR A 2 -7.59 5.53 -42.48
C TYR A 2 -7.36 7.04 -42.52
N VAL A 3 -6.11 7.46 -42.67
CA VAL A 3 -5.77 8.87 -42.77
C VAL A 3 -5.24 9.11 -44.17
N LYS A 4 -5.81 10.10 -44.86
CA LYS A 4 -5.34 10.56 -46.17
C LYS A 4 -4.99 12.03 -46.03
N ALA A 5 -3.72 12.36 -46.27
CA ALA A 5 -3.27 13.74 -46.32
C ALA A 5 -3.34 14.22 -47.78
N CYS A 6 -3.94 15.38 -47.99
CA CYS A 6 -4.04 16.02 -49.29
C CYS A 6 -3.52 17.45 -49.20
N ASP A 7 -2.78 17.87 -50.22
CA ASP A 7 -2.52 19.28 -50.51
C ASP A 7 -3.35 19.68 -51.74
N ASN A 8 -3.42 20.98 -52.04
CA ASN A 8 -4.28 21.59 -53.06
C ASN A 8 -4.08 21.05 -54.48
N GLU A 9 -3.00 20.33 -54.76
CA GLU A 9 -2.71 19.78 -56.09
C GLU A 9 -2.71 18.23 -56.16
N ASN A 10 -2.53 17.51 -55.04
CA ASN A 10 -2.71 16.05 -55.03
C ASN A 10 -2.77 15.41 -53.63
N CYS A 11 -3.32 14.20 -53.55
CA CYS A 11 -3.42 13.42 -52.29
C CYS A 11 -2.48 12.21 -52.27
N SER A 12 -1.92 11.90 -51.09
CA SER A 12 -1.10 10.69 -50.90
C SER A 12 -1.94 9.40 -50.80
N ASP A 13 -1.29 8.24 -50.92
CA ASP A 13 -1.91 6.92 -50.74
C ASP A 13 -2.43 6.71 -49.31
N VAL A 14 -3.47 5.89 -49.18
CA VAL A 14 -4.18 5.64 -47.92
C VAL A 14 -3.34 4.76 -47.01
N ILE A 15 -2.85 5.33 -45.91
CA ILE A 15 -2.12 4.60 -44.88
C ILE A 15 -3.13 4.16 -43.81
N SER A 16 -3.22 2.84 -43.58
CA SER A 16 -4.07 2.28 -42.53
C SER A 16 -3.34 2.31 -41.19
N VAL A 17 -3.85 3.10 -40.26
CA VAL A 17 -3.35 3.12 -38.87
C VAL A 17 -4.19 2.15 -38.07
N ASN A 18 -3.57 1.05 -37.66
CA ASN A 18 -4.17 0.10 -36.74
C ASN A 18 -3.99 0.63 -35.32
N VAL A 19 -5.00 1.38 -34.85
CA VAL A 19 -5.01 1.90 -33.48
C VAL A 19 -5.27 0.72 -32.56
N SER A 20 -4.21 0.24 -31.92
CA SER A 20 -4.34 -0.66 -30.78
C SER A 20 -5.18 0.06 -29.72
N LYS A 21 -6.26 -0.60 -29.32
CA LYS A 21 -7.24 -0.15 -28.32
C LYS A 21 -6.56 0.64 -27.21
N GLU A 22 -7.07 1.84 -26.90
CA GLU A 22 -6.69 2.57 -25.69
C GLU A 22 -6.78 1.61 -24.49
N GLU A 23 -5.68 1.45 -23.75
CA GLU A 23 -5.74 0.91 -22.42
C GLU A 23 -6.65 1.83 -21.62
N LYS A 24 -7.89 1.39 -21.37
CA LYS A 24 -8.79 2.07 -20.46
C LYS A 24 -8.08 2.15 -19.11
N LEU A 25 -7.59 3.35 -18.76
CA LEU A 25 -7.27 3.67 -17.38
C LEU A 25 -8.52 3.36 -16.57
N LEU A 26 -8.40 2.43 -15.61
CA LEU A 26 -9.45 2.12 -14.65
C LEU A 26 -9.91 3.43 -14.02
N GLU A 27 -11.11 3.92 -14.39
CA GLU A 27 -11.76 5.04 -13.72
C GLU A 27 -12.07 4.60 -12.28
N GLN A 28 -11.12 4.85 -11.37
CA GLN A 28 -11.33 4.59 -9.95
C GLN A 28 -12.28 5.64 -9.39
N ASN A 29 -13.46 5.19 -8.99
CA ASN A 29 -14.55 6.07 -8.56
C ASN A 29 -14.39 6.43 -7.07
N PHE A 30 -13.50 7.37 -6.77
CA PHE A 30 -13.18 7.83 -5.40
C PHE A 30 -14.31 8.62 -4.72
N THR A 31 -15.40 8.91 -5.43
CA THR A 31 -16.55 9.64 -4.90
C THR A 31 -17.31 8.82 -3.85
N ALA A 32 -17.35 7.49 -3.99
CA ALA A 32 -18.00 6.61 -3.02
C ALA A 32 -17.34 6.60 -1.63
N PRO A 33 -16.00 6.40 -1.50
CA PRO A 33 -15.34 6.50 -0.20
C PRO A 33 -15.45 7.91 0.41
N PHE A 34 -15.41 8.97 -0.40
CA PHE A 34 -15.61 10.34 0.06
C PHE A 34 -17.01 10.59 0.64
N ASN A 35 -18.07 10.10 -0.03
CA ASN A 35 -19.43 10.22 0.48
C ASN A 35 -19.65 9.41 1.76
N ASN A 36 -19.02 8.25 1.89
CA ASN A 36 -19.04 7.45 3.12
C ASN A 36 -18.37 8.14 4.31
N LEU A 37 -17.28 8.89 4.06
CA LEU A 37 -16.63 9.75 5.05
C LEU A 37 -17.54 10.91 5.47
N MET A 38 -18.19 11.57 4.50
CA MET A 38 -19.11 12.71 4.74
C MET A 38 -20.43 12.30 5.41
N GLN A 39 -20.86 11.04 5.27
CA GLN A 39 -22.02 10.49 5.96
C GLN A 39 -21.82 10.29 7.48
N GLY A 40 -20.63 10.56 8.02
CA GLY A 40 -20.28 10.36 9.43
C GLY A 40 -20.96 11.29 10.44
N GLY A 41 -21.60 12.39 10.01
CA GLY A 41 -22.23 13.37 10.91
C GLY A 41 -21.23 14.19 11.74
N ASN A 42 -21.74 15.15 12.53
CA ASN A 42 -20.99 16.23 13.23
C ASN A 42 -19.97 15.77 14.30
N LEU A 43 -19.77 14.45 14.46
CA LEU A 43 -18.78 13.83 15.34
C LEU A 43 -18.04 12.76 14.51
N LEU A 44 -16.75 12.99 14.26
CA LEU A 44 -15.88 12.08 13.51
C LEU A 44 -15.99 10.65 14.04
N ASN A 45 -16.60 9.75 13.25
CA ASN A 45 -16.64 8.33 13.57
C ASN A 45 -15.28 7.70 13.21
N ILE A 46 -14.41 7.58 14.22
CA ILE A 46 -13.03 7.10 14.09
C ILE A 46 -12.95 5.73 13.42
N SER A 47 -13.94 4.86 13.64
CA SER A 47 -14.01 3.54 13.00
C SER A 47 -14.20 3.64 11.49
N LYS A 48 -15.06 4.55 11.02
CA LYS A 48 -15.24 4.80 9.58
C LYS A 48 -13.99 5.40 8.94
N LEU A 49 -13.25 6.25 9.64
CA LEU A 49 -11.97 6.79 9.14
C LEU A 49 -10.93 5.67 8.97
N GLY A 50 -10.84 4.75 9.95
CA GLY A 50 -9.92 3.62 9.93
C GLY A 50 -10.17 2.63 8.79
N GLU A 51 -11.41 2.53 8.30
CA GLU A 51 -11.76 1.66 7.17
C GLU A 51 -11.63 2.36 5.81
N THR A 52 -12.12 3.60 5.72
CA THR A 52 -12.22 4.31 4.44
C THR A 52 -10.87 4.83 3.93
N ILE A 53 -9.99 5.33 4.81
CA ILE A 53 -8.69 5.88 4.39
C ILE A 53 -7.79 4.79 3.80
N PRO A 54 -7.56 3.63 4.46
CA PRO A 54 -6.75 2.58 3.87
C PRO A 54 -7.36 2.01 2.60
N SER A 55 -8.70 1.95 2.48
CA SER A 55 -9.38 1.36 1.32
C SER A 55 -9.00 1.99 -0.03
N VAL A 56 -8.72 3.31 -0.03
CA VAL A 56 -8.30 4.05 -1.23
C VAL A 56 -6.88 3.67 -1.66
N TYR A 57 -6.00 3.40 -0.70
CA TYR A 57 -4.61 3.04 -0.98
C TYR A 57 -4.48 1.53 -1.26
N THR A 58 -5.24 0.69 -0.57
CA THR A 58 -5.27 -0.75 -0.85
C THR A 58 -5.96 -1.08 -2.17
N SER A 59 -6.86 -0.24 -2.70
CA SER A 59 -7.41 -0.43 -4.06
C SER A 59 -6.37 -0.23 -5.17
N LEU A 60 -5.29 0.52 -4.90
CA LEU A 60 -4.22 0.80 -5.85
C LEU A 60 -2.99 -0.10 -5.65
N LEU A 61 -2.62 -0.35 -4.38
CA LEU A 61 -1.37 -1.00 -4.00
C LEU A 61 -1.59 -2.39 -3.38
N THR A 62 -2.84 -2.80 -3.17
CA THR A 62 -3.22 -4.09 -2.57
C THR A 62 -2.46 -4.32 -1.26
N ASP A 63 -1.82 -5.47 -1.09
CA ASP A 63 -1.10 -5.85 0.13
C ASP A 63 0.23 -5.08 0.29
N MET A 64 0.76 -4.46 -0.77
CA MET A 64 2.00 -3.68 -0.69
C MET A 64 1.84 -2.41 0.15
N PHE A 65 0.63 -1.84 0.22
CA PHE A 65 0.34 -0.70 1.09
C PHE A 65 0.68 -1.03 2.55
N TRP A 66 0.21 -2.17 3.05
CA TRP A 66 0.43 -2.59 4.43
C TRP A 66 1.91 -2.85 4.72
N ALA A 67 2.64 -3.42 3.77
CA ALA A 67 4.08 -3.65 3.88
C ALA A 67 4.87 -2.34 3.94
N MET A 68 4.51 -1.36 3.12
CA MET A 68 5.18 -0.05 3.12
C MET A 68 4.83 0.76 4.37
N PHE A 69 3.56 0.73 4.78
CA PHE A 69 3.08 1.51 5.92
C PHE A 69 3.64 0.98 7.25
N PHE A 70 3.47 -0.31 7.54
CA PHE A 70 3.96 -0.88 8.81
C PHE A 70 5.39 -1.37 8.71
N GLY A 71 5.71 -2.12 7.65
CA GLY A 71 7.06 -2.65 7.45
C GLY A 71 8.10 -1.55 7.19
N GLY A 72 7.78 -0.55 6.38
CA GLY A 72 8.70 0.55 6.07
C GLY A 72 9.04 1.40 7.30
N ILE A 73 8.03 1.80 8.09
CA ILE A 73 8.23 2.57 9.33
C ILE A 73 9.01 1.73 10.35
N PHE A 74 8.64 0.46 10.52
CA PHE A 74 9.33 -0.45 11.42
C PHE A 74 10.80 -0.66 11.04
N LEU A 75 11.10 -0.90 9.76
CA LEU A 75 12.47 -1.06 9.29
C LEU A 75 13.28 0.23 9.46
N ALA A 76 12.69 1.39 9.16
CA ALA A 76 13.35 2.67 9.38
C ALA A 76 13.67 2.90 10.86
N TYR A 77 12.74 2.52 11.75
CA TYR A 77 12.94 2.57 13.19
C TYR A 77 14.02 1.59 13.65
N TRP A 78 14.00 0.37 13.12
CA TRP A 78 14.97 -0.69 13.42
C TRP A 78 16.39 -0.33 13.01
N ILE A 79 16.58 0.25 11.82
CA ILE A 79 17.91 0.63 11.29
C ILE A 79 18.49 1.84 12.04
N ARG A 80 17.65 2.77 12.50
CA ARG A 80 18.10 3.98 13.17
C ARG A 80 18.54 3.78 14.61
N GLN A 81 18.09 2.71 15.28
CA GLN A 81 18.39 2.51 16.68
C GLN A 81 19.67 1.70 16.87
N GLU A 82 20.57 2.20 17.72
CA GLU A 82 21.80 1.49 18.10
C GLU A 82 21.50 0.21 18.89
N ASP A 83 20.41 0.21 19.65
CA ASP A 83 19.90 -0.97 20.34
C ASP A 83 18.64 -1.50 19.66
N VAL A 84 18.77 -2.68 19.06
CA VAL A 84 17.67 -3.37 18.37
C VAL A 84 16.68 -4.03 19.34
N MET A 85 16.87 -3.94 20.67
CA MET A 85 15.93 -4.48 21.66
C MET A 85 14.61 -3.71 21.68
N LEU A 86 14.66 -2.38 21.73
CA LEU A 86 13.49 -1.52 21.75
C LEU A 86 12.59 -1.70 20.49
N PRO A 87 13.11 -1.70 19.25
CA PRO A 87 12.31 -1.94 18.06
C PRO A 87 11.81 -3.39 18.02
N SER A 88 12.55 -4.36 18.58
CA SER A 88 12.09 -5.75 18.71
C SER A 88 10.85 -5.89 19.61
N ILE A 89 10.83 -5.23 20.77
CA ILE A 89 9.68 -5.29 21.68
C ILE A 89 8.47 -4.60 21.06
N VAL A 90 8.67 -3.41 20.47
CA VAL A 90 7.61 -2.69 19.77
C VAL A 90 7.05 -3.53 18.63
N GLY A 91 7.92 -4.16 17.83
CA GLY A 91 7.53 -5.04 16.74
C GLY A 91 6.79 -6.29 17.18
N LEU A 92 7.13 -6.86 18.33
CA LEU A 92 6.41 -7.98 18.94
C LEU A 92 4.97 -7.58 19.31
N ILE A 93 4.81 -6.44 19.98
CA ILE A 93 3.49 -5.93 20.39
C ILE A 93 2.68 -5.56 19.14
N SER A 94 3.24 -4.72 18.26
CA SER A 94 2.54 -4.25 17.07
C SER A 94 2.23 -5.39 16.12
N GLY A 95 3.17 -6.31 15.88
CA GLY A 95 2.96 -7.48 15.02
C GLY A 95 1.82 -8.37 15.51
N SER A 96 1.69 -8.55 16.83
CA SER A 96 0.60 -9.33 17.43
C SER A 96 -0.77 -8.66 17.21
N VAL A 97 -0.84 -7.34 17.39
CA VAL A 97 -2.06 -6.56 17.14
C VAL A 97 -2.43 -6.56 15.66
N LEU A 98 -1.42 -6.44 14.78
CA LEU A 98 -1.61 -6.43 13.33
C LEU A 98 -2.22 -7.73 12.82
N ILE A 99 -1.93 -8.89 13.42
CA ILE A 99 -2.57 -10.16 13.02
C ILE A 99 -4.10 -10.09 13.16
N VAL A 100 -4.58 -9.44 14.23
CA VAL A 100 -6.03 -9.36 14.52
C VAL A 100 -6.70 -8.27 13.68
N MET A 101 -5.99 -7.18 13.39
CA MET A 101 -6.56 -6.03 12.67
C MET A 101 -6.41 -6.09 11.15
N LEU A 102 -5.40 -6.78 10.61
CA LEU A 102 -5.20 -6.83 9.16
C LEU A 102 -6.15 -7.83 8.49
N PRO A 103 -6.59 -7.54 7.25
CA PRO A 103 -7.32 -8.50 6.45
C PRO A 103 -6.47 -9.78 6.22
N PRO A 104 -7.09 -10.96 6.09
CA PRO A 104 -6.37 -12.24 5.97
C PRO A 104 -5.31 -12.29 4.85
N SER A 105 -5.49 -11.54 3.75
CA SER A 105 -4.50 -11.45 2.67
C SER A 105 -3.17 -10.84 3.09
N ALA A 106 -3.20 -9.89 4.04
CA ALA A 106 -2.04 -9.10 4.46
C ALA A 106 -1.40 -9.61 5.77
N GLN A 107 -1.97 -10.64 6.41
CA GLN A 107 -1.45 -11.19 7.68
C GLN A 107 -0.01 -11.71 7.57
N HIS A 108 0.41 -12.14 6.38
CA HIS A 108 1.79 -12.55 6.08
C HIS A 108 2.83 -11.48 6.46
N ILE A 109 2.50 -10.21 6.31
CA ILE A 109 3.38 -9.08 6.67
C ILE A 109 3.57 -9.01 8.19
N ALA A 110 2.51 -9.23 8.96
CA ALA A 110 2.57 -9.24 10.41
C ALA A 110 3.45 -10.40 10.92
N TYR A 111 3.36 -11.58 10.30
CA TYR A 111 4.25 -12.71 10.62
C TYR A 111 5.72 -12.39 10.34
N ILE A 112 6.03 -11.75 9.20
CA ILE A 112 7.41 -11.34 8.87
C ILE A 112 7.95 -10.38 9.93
N LEU A 113 7.17 -9.37 10.32
CA LEU A 113 7.53 -8.42 11.38
C LEU A 113 7.80 -9.12 12.72
N LEU A 114 6.96 -10.08 13.10
CA LEU A 114 7.15 -10.86 14.32
C LEU A 114 8.42 -11.70 14.28
N VAL A 115 8.72 -12.36 13.16
CA VAL A 115 9.93 -13.17 13.02
C VAL A 115 11.18 -12.30 13.17
N ILE A 116 11.21 -11.13 12.53
CA ILE A 116 12.32 -10.16 12.66
C ILE A 116 12.45 -9.69 14.12
N SER A 117 11.32 -9.40 14.77
CA SER A 117 11.27 -8.97 16.17
C SER A 117 11.81 -10.04 17.14
N ILE A 118 11.46 -11.30 16.91
CA ILE A 118 11.97 -12.43 17.70
C ILE A 118 13.47 -12.62 17.46
N ALA A 119 13.92 -12.56 16.20
CA ALA A 119 15.34 -12.66 15.89
C ALA A 119 16.16 -11.52 16.54
N GLY A 120 15.62 -10.30 16.55
CA GLY A 120 16.24 -9.14 17.20
C GLY A 120 16.35 -9.27 18.71
N THR A 121 15.29 -9.74 19.40
CA THR A 121 15.36 -9.99 20.85
C THR A 121 16.36 -11.09 21.20
N LEU A 122 16.41 -12.18 20.42
CA LEU A 122 17.39 -13.25 20.63
C LEU A 122 18.82 -12.73 20.44
N TYR A 123 19.05 -11.92 19.40
CA TYR A 123 20.36 -11.33 19.15
C TYR A 123 20.85 -10.45 20.31
N THR A 124 19.97 -9.59 20.85
CA THR A 124 20.37 -8.70 21.95
C THR A 124 20.67 -9.47 23.23
N ILE A 125 19.89 -10.51 23.55
CA ILE A 125 20.14 -11.39 24.70
C ILE A 125 21.49 -12.11 24.54
N ILE A 126 21.80 -12.64 23.36
CA ILE A 126 23.07 -13.33 23.10
C ILE A 126 24.24 -12.34 23.18
N LYS A 127 24.12 -11.16 22.56
CA LYS A 127 25.13 -10.12 22.60
C LYS A 127 25.38 -9.60 24.01
N ALA A 128 24.34 -9.46 24.83
CA ALA A 128 24.48 -9.00 26.23
C ALA A 128 25.19 -10.02 27.14
N ARG A 129 25.24 -11.30 26.76
CA ARG A 129 25.99 -12.33 27.51
C ARG A 129 27.46 -12.44 27.12
N ARG A 130 27.89 -11.83 26.02
CA ARG A 130 29.25 -11.93 25.49
C ARG A 130 30.05 -10.68 25.81
#